data_AF-A0A1Y5PCS1-F1
#
_entry.id   AF-A0A1Y5PCS1-F1
#
_cell.length_a   1.000
_cell.length_b   1.000
_cell.length_c   1.000
_cell.angle_alpha   90.00
_cell.angle_beta   90.00
_cell.angle_gamma   90.00
#
_symmetry.space_group_name_H-M   'P 1'
#
loop_
_entity.id
_entity.type
_entity.pdbx_description
1 polymer ?
#
loop_
_entity_poly.entity_id
_entity_poly.type
_entity_poly.pdbx_seq_one_letter_code
_entity_poly.pdbx_strand_id
1 'polypeptide(L)'
;MLRTFGLQAWGLHQWDVGNINEAFRYLTQSEQTLLTGLDRVEDDRVLSDLQLLMTGMLAEVTALRGDVDAARALLDSLEIVAADNPYRITVWATMVARIASIVGDPQWALRGAERGIAVDPGFSFVFLGTYQRLARYWALAIEGDHGAIPQAQRLIARNLLDPPRSCVATWYGLLGEMHLTAGSLDDAAAALDRADFYLDAYGQRYPEGLLLLLRAQLLRARGEPATVVRSAAERARQLSAEHGAHLFARRAEEVLAEIR
;
A
#
# COMPACT_ATOMS: atom_id res chain seq x y z
N MET A 1 4.89 -4.47 -28.02
CA MET A 1 4.95 -5.35 -26.84
C MET A 1 6.24 -5.19 -26.05
N LEU A 2 7.43 -5.47 -26.60
CA LEU A 2 8.69 -5.40 -25.84
C LEU A 2 8.95 -4.03 -25.16
N ARG A 3 8.69 -2.93 -25.89
CA ARG A 3 8.80 -1.56 -25.34
C ARG A 3 7.85 -1.32 -24.17
N THR A 4 6.60 -1.77 -24.26
CA THR A 4 5.59 -1.61 -23.21
C THR A 4 6.01 -2.35 -21.94
N PHE A 5 6.45 -3.59 -22.05
CA PHE A 5 6.94 -4.35 -20.90
C PHE A 5 8.20 -3.73 -20.28
N GLY A 6 9.10 -3.20 -21.10
CA GLY A 6 10.27 -2.46 -20.61
C GLY A 6 9.89 -1.22 -19.79
N LEU A 7 8.91 -0.44 -20.26
CA LEU A 7 8.39 0.73 -19.53
C LEU A 7 7.72 0.31 -18.21
N GLN A 8 6.92 -0.75 -18.23
CA GLN A 8 6.24 -1.27 -17.05
C GLN A 8 7.23 -1.79 -16.01
N ALA A 9 8.17 -2.65 -16.42
CA ALA A 9 9.19 -3.19 -15.53
C ALA A 9 10.07 -2.08 -14.92
N TRP A 10 10.45 -1.09 -15.74
CA TRP A 10 11.23 0.04 -15.25
C TRP A 10 10.41 0.94 -14.31
N GLY A 11 9.13 1.17 -14.60
CA GLY A 11 8.21 1.88 -13.71
C GLY A 11 8.04 1.19 -12.36
N LEU A 12 7.90 -0.14 -12.34
CA LEU A 12 7.87 -0.93 -11.10
C LEU A 12 9.17 -0.84 -10.31
N HIS A 13 10.32 -0.88 -10.99
CA HIS A 13 11.60 -0.71 -10.34
C HIS A 13 11.72 0.68 -9.70
N GLN A 14 11.34 1.75 -10.43
CA GLN A 14 11.33 3.11 -9.88
C GLN A 14 10.39 3.24 -8.68
N TRP A 15 9.23 2.58 -8.72
CA TRP A 15 8.32 2.51 -7.58
C TRP A 15 9.02 1.86 -6.38
N ASP A 16 9.59 0.66 -6.54
CA ASP A 16 10.22 -0.11 -5.47
C ASP A 16 11.36 0.66 -4.77
N VAL A 17 12.20 1.35 -5.56
CA VAL A 17 13.30 2.19 -5.04
C VAL A 17 12.86 3.60 -4.61
N GLY A 18 11.55 3.87 -4.57
CA GLY A 18 10.98 5.09 -3.99
C GLY A 18 10.87 6.29 -4.92
N ASN A 19 11.26 6.19 -6.19
CA ASN A 19 11.16 7.29 -7.16
C ASN A 19 9.75 7.38 -7.77
N ILE A 20 8.77 7.81 -6.99
CA ILE A 20 7.35 7.77 -7.35
C ILE A 20 7.04 8.63 -8.60
N ASN A 21 7.68 9.79 -8.74
CA ASN A 21 7.51 10.63 -9.93
C ASN A 21 7.96 9.92 -11.22
N GLU A 22 9.10 9.22 -11.16
CA GLU A 22 9.60 8.46 -12.31
C GLU A 22 8.74 7.22 -12.57
N ALA A 23 8.33 6.50 -11.52
CA ALA A 23 7.39 5.39 -11.64
C ALA A 23 6.12 5.82 -12.38
N PHE A 24 5.52 6.95 -11.99
CA PHE A 24 4.33 7.50 -12.63
C PHE A 24 4.62 7.82 -14.10
N ARG A 25 5.70 8.56 -14.38
CA ARG A 25 6.09 8.94 -15.74
C ARG A 25 6.20 7.73 -16.68
N TYR A 26 6.75 6.62 -16.21
CA TYR A 26 6.92 5.41 -17.02
C TYR A 26 5.62 4.60 -17.15
N LEU A 27 4.86 4.44 -16.07
CA LEU A 27 3.62 3.66 -16.10
C LEU A 27 2.52 4.34 -16.91
N THR A 28 2.37 5.67 -16.81
CA THR A 28 1.36 6.44 -17.57
C THR A 28 1.61 6.36 -19.08
N GLN A 29 2.86 6.23 -19.54
CA GLN A 29 3.15 5.99 -20.97
C GLN A 29 2.58 4.66 -21.50
N SER A 30 2.20 3.75 -20.60
CA SER A 30 1.55 2.48 -20.95
C SER A 30 0.04 2.46 -20.68
N GLU A 31 -0.53 3.52 -20.12
CA GLU A 31 -1.93 3.59 -19.66
C GLU A 31 -2.94 3.22 -20.75
N GLN A 32 -2.86 3.84 -21.93
CA GLN A 32 -3.78 3.52 -23.02
C GLN A 32 -3.68 2.04 -23.43
N THR A 33 -2.47 1.47 -23.42
CA THR A 33 -2.27 0.04 -23.74
C THR A 33 -2.79 -0.87 -22.63
N LEU A 34 -2.70 -0.44 -21.37
CA LEU A 34 -3.26 -1.15 -20.23
C LEU A 34 -4.78 -1.20 -20.31
N LEU A 35 -5.43 -0.05 -20.48
CA LEU A 35 -6.88 0.06 -20.54
C LEU A 35 -7.48 -0.69 -21.74
N THR A 36 -6.93 -0.52 -22.94
CA THR A 36 -7.38 -1.30 -24.13
C THR A 36 -7.11 -2.81 -23.97
N GLY A 37 -6.14 -3.17 -23.14
CA GLY A 37 -5.82 -4.55 -22.82
C GLY A 37 -6.88 -5.26 -22.00
N LEU A 38 -7.54 -4.54 -21.10
CA LEU A 38 -8.58 -5.08 -20.22
C LEU A 38 -9.78 -5.65 -21.01
N ASP A 39 -10.07 -5.10 -22.18
CA ASP A 39 -11.18 -5.52 -23.04
C ASP A 39 -10.85 -6.76 -23.90
N ARG A 40 -9.57 -7.14 -24.06
CA ARG A 40 -9.10 -8.18 -24.99
C ARG A 40 -9.05 -9.58 -24.36
N VAL A 41 -10.16 -10.00 -23.75
CA VAL A 41 -10.27 -11.20 -22.92
C VAL A 41 -10.03 -12.52 -23.68
N GLU A 42 -10.29 -12.57 -24.98
CA GLU A 42 -10.45 -13.85 -25.70
C GLU A 42 -9.16 -14.46 -26.29
N ASP A 43 -8.10 -13.68 -26.54
CA ASP A 43 -6.93 -14.18 -27.30
C ASP A 43 -5.67 -14.51 -26.46
N ASP A 44 -5.47 -13.88 -25.29
CA ASP A 44 -4.28 -14.15 -24.44
C ASP A 44 -4.55 -13.87 -22.94
N ARG A 45 -4.78 -14.94 -22.17
CA ARG A 45 -5.08 -14.87 -20.73
C ARG A 45 -3.92 -14.32 -19.91
N VAL A 46 -2.67 -14.64 -20.26
CA VAL A 46 -1.49 -14.20 -19.49
C VAL A 46 -1.30 -12.70 -19.67
N LEU A 47 -1.49 -12.21 -20.90
CA LEU A 47 -1.42 -10.78 -21.18
C LEU A 47 -2.52 -10.00 -20.45
N SER A 48 -3.75 -10.52 -20.44
CA SER A 48 -4.89 -9.91 -19.74
C SER A 48 -4.63 -9.80 -18.23
N ASP A 49 -4.12 -10.87 -17.61
CA ASP A 49 -3.77 -10.89 -16.18
C ASP A 49 -2.66 -9.90 -15.84
N LEU A 50 -1.63 -9.82 -16.69
CA LEU A 50 -0.56 -8.84 -16.53
C LEU A 50 -1.08 -7.40 -16.64
N GLN A 51 -2.00 -7.13 -17.57
CA GLN A 51 -2.61 -5.80 -17.72
C GLN A 51 -3.46 -5.42 -16.50
N LEU A 52 -4.22 -6.37 -15.92
CA LEU A 52 -4.95 -6.16 -14.67
C LEU A 52 -3.99 -5.72 -13.54
N LEU A 53 -2.90 -6.46 -13.35
CA LEU A 53 -1.91 -6.15 -12.31
C LEU A 53 -1.23 -4.80 -12.55
N MET A 54 -0.83 -4.51 -13.79
CA MET A 54 -0.13 -3.27 -14.11
C MET A 54 -1.02 -2.03 -14.04
N THR A 55 -2.31 -2.15 -14.34
CA THR A 55 -3.30 -1.08 -14.06
C THR A 55 -3.43 -0.84 -12.56
N GLY A 56 -3.43 -1.90 -11.75
CA GLY A 56 -3.40 -1.78 -10.29
C GLY A 56 -2.15 -1.06 -9.77
N MET A 57 -0.99 -1.37 -10.33
CA MET A 57 0.27 -0.70 -9.98
C MET A 57 0.28 0.78 -10.42
N LEU A 58 -0.31 1.11 -11.57
CA LEU A 58 -0.52 2.50 -11.98
C LEU A 58 -1.45 3.23 -11.00
N ALA A 59 -2.51 2.57 -10.51
CA ALA A 59 -3.39 3.14 -9.50
C ALA A 59 -2.64 3.40 -8.18
N GLU A 60 -1.80 2.46 -7.72
CA GLU A 60 -1.01 2.63 -6.49
C GLU A 60 -0.04 3.81 -6.59
N VAL A 61 0.68 3.94 -7.72
CA VAL A 61 1.59 5.05 -7.96
C VAL A 61 0.85 6.39 -8.09
N THR A 62 -0.33 6.39 -8.72
CA THR A 62 -1.21 7.57 -8.82
C THR A 62 -1.66 8.04 -7.43
N ALA A 63 -2.08 7.10 -6.56
CA ALA A 63 -2.44 7.39 -5.18
C ALA A 63 -1.25 7.93 -4.38
N LEU A 64 -0.06 7.33 -4.51
CA LEU A 64 1.17 7.79 -3.84
C LEU A 64 1.56 9.22 -4.24
N ARG A 65 1.33 9.62 -5.49
CA ARG A 65 1.48 11.01 -5.94
C ARG A 65 0.43 11.97 -5.37
N GLY A 66 -0.50 11.49 -4.56
CA GLY A 66 -1.52 12.30 -3.89
C GLY A 66 -2.81 12.50 -4.67
N ASP A 67 -2.99 11.81 -5.81
CA ASP A 67 -4.22 11.81 -6.60
C ASP A 67 -5.04 10.55 -6.33
N VAL A 68 -5.67 10.51 -5.15
CA VAL A 68 -6.44 9.35 -4.67
C VAL A 68 -7.71 9.14 -5.52
N ASP A 69 -8.31 10.20 -6.05
CA ASP A 69 -9.53 10.09 -6.85
C ASP A 69 -9.25 9.50 -8.24
N ALA A 70 -8.16 9.88 -8.90
CA ALA A 70 -7.74 9.23 -10.14
C ALA A 70 -7.35 7.75 -9.92
N ALA A 71 -6.71 7.44 -8.78
CA ALA A 71 -6.42 6.06 -8.41
C ALA A 71 -7.70 5.23 -8.22
N ARG A 72 -8.74 5.81 -7.59
CA ARG A 72 -10.06 5.16 -7.46
C ARG A 72 -10.70 4.92 -8.83
N ALA A 73 -10.67 5.88 -9.74
CA ALA A 73 -11.22 5.68 -11.10
C ALA A 73 -10.55 4.54 -11.88
N LEU A 74 -9.23 4.34 -11.71
CA LEU A 74 -8.52 3.19 -12.28
C LEU A 74 -8.98 1.87 -11.63
N LEU A 75 -9.20 1.86 -10.32
CA LEU A 75 -9.70 0.68 -9.59
C LEU A 75 -11.17 0.36 -9.92
N ASP A 76 -12.00 1.37 -10.18
CA ASP A 76 -13.38 1.21 -10.65
C ASP A 76 -13.39 0.54 -12.04
N SER A 77 -12.45 0.92 -12.91
CA SER A 77 -12.28 0.28 -14.22
C SER A 77 -11.89 -1.20 -14.07
N LEU A 78 -11.01 -1.52 -13.12
CA LEU A 78 -10.67 -2.91 -12.79
C LEU A 78 -11.85 -3.68 -12.20
N GLU A 79 -12.71 -3.03 -11.41
CA GLU A 79 -13.91 -3.63 -10.83
C GLU A 79 -14.91 -4.05 -11.91
N ILE A 80 -15.15 -3.17 -12.88
CA ILE A 80 -16.03 -3.43 -14.03
C ILE A 80 -15.53 -4.65 -14.81
N VAL A 81 -14.22 -4.73 -15.06
CA VAL A 81 -13.58 -5.84 -15.80
C VAL A 81 -13.56 -7.14 -14.99
N ALA A 82 -13.49 -7.04 -13.67
CA ALA A 82 -13.56 -8.18 -12.78
C ALA A 82 -14.93 -8.87 -12.85
N ALA A 83 -16.01 -8.08 -13.00
CA ALA A 83 -17.39 -8.56 -13.04
C ALA A 83 -17.63 -9.60 -11.93
N ASP A 84 -18.11 -10.80 -12.29
CA ASP A 84 -18.33 -11.92 -11.37
C ASP A 84 -17.21 -12.97 -11.38
N ASN A 85 -16.06 -12.68 -12.00
CA ASN A 85 -14.95 -13.64 -12.08
C ASN A 85 -14.17 -13.66 -10.74
N PRO A 86 -14.14 -14.80 -10.00
CA PRO A 86 -13.53 -14.85 -8.67
C PRO A 86 -12.05 -14.48 -8.64
N TYR A 87 -11.29 -14.88 -9.67
CA TYR A 87 -9.87 -14.58 -9.75
C TYR A 87 -9.62 -13.08 -10.02
N ARG A 88 -10.36 -12.48 -10.96
CA ARG A 88 -10.22 -11.05 -11.25
C ARG A 88 -10.69 -10.17 -10.08
N ILE A 89 -11.77 -10.57 -9.39
CA ILE A 89 -12.18 -9.94 -8.13
C ILE A 89 -11.06 -10.04 -7.10
N THR A 90 -10.38 -11.18 -6.99
CA THR A 90 -9.24 -11.35 -6.08
C THR A 90 -8.10 -10.38 -6.44
N VAL A 91 -7.76 -10.22 -7.73
CA VAL A 91 -6.73 -9.26 -8.17
C VAL A 91 -7.14 -7.82 -7.86
N TRP A 92 -8.35 -7.42 -8.22
CA TRP A 92 -8.90 -6.09 -7.92
C TRP A 92 -8.89 -5.80 -6.42
N ALA A 93 -9.42 -6.72 -5.60
CA ALA A 93 -9.52 -6.58 -4.16
C ALA A 93 -8.14 -6.45 -3.51
N THR A 94 -7.13 -7.14 -4.04
CA THR A 94 -5.74 -6.99 -3.57
C THR A 94 -5.19 -5.59 -3.85
N MET A 95 -5.48 -5.01 -5.01
CA MET A 95 -5.03 -3.64 -5.34
C MET A 95 -5.76 -2.61 -4.48
N VAL A 96 -7.07 -2.73 -4.33
CA VAL A 96 -7.86 -1.89 -3.40
C VAL A 96 -7.31 -1.99 -1.98
N ALA A 97 -7.11 -3.20 -1.46
CA ALA A 97 -6.62 -3.45 -0.11
C ALA A 97 -5.27 -2.77 0.15
N ARG A 98 -4.31 -2.91 -0.78
CA ARG A 98 -3.00 -2.27 -0.66
C ARG A 98 -3.10 -0.75 -0.66
N ILE A 99 -3.83 -0.20 -1.63
CA ILE A 99 -3.92 1.24 -1.86
C ILE A 99 -4.69 1.92 -0.72
N ALA A 100 -5.82 1.37 -0.30
CA ALA A 100 -6.62 1.92 0.78
C ALA A 100 -5.85 1.95 2.12
N SER A 101 -5.07 0.90 2.41
CA SER A 101 -4.25 0.85 3.61
C SER A 101 -3.13 1.91 3.64
N ILE A 102 -2.44 2.18 2.52
CA ILE A 102 -1.41 3.24 2.48
C ILE A 102 -2.02 4.65 2.45
N VAL A 103 -3.22 4.79 1.88
CA VAL A 103 -3.99 6.05 1.91
C VAL A 103 -4.47 6.34 3.33
N GLY A 104 -4.71 5.31 4.14
CA GLY A 104 -5.25 5.46 5.50
C GLY A 104 -6.78 5.50 5.52
N ASP A 105 -7.46 4.84 4.57
CA ASP A 105 -8.92 4.75 4.50
C ASP A 105 -9.39 3.35 4.94
N PRO A 106 -9.72 3.14 6.23
CA PRO A 106 -10.11 1.83 6.76
C PRO A 106 -11.41 1.31 6.14
N GLN A 107 -12.37 2.19 5.86
CA GLN A 107 -13.65 1.81 5.27
C GLN A 107 -13.49 1.31 3.84
N TRP A 108 -12.65 1.98 3.05
CA TRP A 108 -12.33 1.52 1.69
C TRP A 108 -11.58 0.19 1.70
N ALA A 109 -10.61 0.03 2.61
CA ALA A 109 -9.87 -1.21 2.78
C ALA A 109 -10.80 -2.39 3.14
N LEU A 110 -11.73 -2.18 4.07
CA LEU A 110 -12.72 -3.21 4.47
C LEU A 110 -13.59 -3.64 3.30
N ARG A 111 -14.19 -2.68 2.58
CA ARG A 111 -15.07 -3.01 1.43
C ARG A 111 -14.35 -3.88 0.39
N GLY A 112 -13.14 -3.49 0.00
CA GLY A 112 -12.35 -4.26 -0.98
C GLY A 112 -11.96 -5.64 -0.45
N ALA A 113 -11.45 -5.69 0.78
CA ALA A 113 -11.02 -6.93 1.39
C ALA A 113 -12.15 -7.94 1.61
N GLU A 114 -13.31 -7.50 2.08
CA GLU A 114 -14.45 -8.37 2.35
C GLU A 114 -15.01 -8.99 1.06
N ARG A 115 -15.12 -8.20 -0.02
CA ARG A 115 -15.54 -8.73 -1.31
C ARG A 115 -14.54 -9.73 -1.88
N GLY A 116 -13.23 -9.45 -1.79
CA GLY A 116 -12.19 -10.39 -2.20
C GLY A 116 -12.19 -11.70 -1.41
N ILE A 117 -12.35 -11.62 -0.09
CA ILE A 117 -12.43 -12.79 0.79
C ILE A 117 -13.69 -13.61 0.52
N ALA A 118 -14.82 -12.98 0.20
CA ALA A 118 -16.07 -13.66 -0.08
C ALA A 118 -16.00 -14.59 -1.32
N VAL A 119 -15.19 -14.23 -2.32
CA VAL A 119 -15.02 -15.05 -3.54
C VAL A 119 -13.91 -16.11 -3.43
N ASP A 120 -13.04 -16.01 -2.41
CA ASP A 120 -12.03 -17.03 -2.07
C ASP A 120 -11.93 -17.23 -0.53
N PRO A 121 -13.00 -17.76 0.11
CA PRO A 121 -13.02 -17.94 1.56
C PRO A 121 -11.99 -18.98 2.01
N GLY A 122 -11.69 -19.97 1.16
CA GLY A 122 -10.70 -21.02 1.39
C GLY A 122 -9.24 -20.56 1.32
N PHE A 123 -8.99 -19.30 0.92
CA PHE A 123 -7.66 -18.73 0.78
C PHE A 123 -6.77 -19.48 -0.23
N SER A 124 -7.37 -19.87 -1.36
CA SER A 124 -6.71 -20.59 -2.45
C SER A 124 -5.63 -19.73 -3.12
N PHE A 125 -5.87 -18.42 -3.27
CA PHE A 125 -4.91 -17.47 -3.84
C PHE A 125 -4.03 -16.85 -2.76
N VAL A 126 -3.15 -17.66 -2.15
CA VAL A 126 -2.37 -17.27 -0.95
C VAL A 126 -1.66 -15.93 -1.12
N PHE A 127 -1.01 -15.69 -2.26
CA PHE A 127 -0.29 -14.44 -2.51
C PHE A 127 -1.21 -13.21 -2.50
N LEU A 128 -2.28 -13.24 -3.29
CA LEU A 128 -3.21 -12.10 -3.43
C LEU A 128 -4.08 -11.92 -2.18
N GLY A 129 -4.63 -13.01 -1.67
CA GLY A 129 -5.53 -13.02 -0.51
C GLY A 129 -4.83 -12.67 0.81
N THR A 130 -3.49 -12.69 0.87
CA THR A 130 -2.72 -12.22 2.03
C THR A 130 -2.99 -10.74 2.27
N TYR A 131 -2.89 -9.92 1.23
CA TYR A 131 -3.05 -8.47 1.34
C TYR A 131 -4.46 -8.05 1.70
N GLN A 132 -5.47 -8.75 1.18
CA GLN A 132 -6.87 -8.53 1.54
C GLN A 132 -7.11 -8.79 3.04
N ARG A 133 -6.60 -9.92 3.54
CA ARG A 133 -6.73 -10.26 4.97
C ARG A 133 -5.94 -9.29 5.86
N LEU A 134 -4.74 -8.90 5.47
CA LEU A 134 -3.96 -7.89 6.20
C LEU A 134 -4.67 -6.54 6.23
N ALA A 135 -5.20 -6.06 5.10
CA ALA A 135 -5.96 -4.82 5.03
C ALA A 135 -7.22 -4.87 5.91
N ARG A 136 -7.93 -6.01 5.92
CA ARG A 136 -9.08 -6.22 6.81
C ARG A 136 -8.66 -6.13 8.28
N TYR A 137 -7.59 -6.81 8.68
CA TYR A 137 -7.14 -6.77 10.08
C TYR A 137 -6.68 -5.37 10.47
N TRP A 138 -5.91 -4.70 9.60
CA TRP A 138 -5.49 -3.32 9.80
C TRP A 138 -6.70 -2.41 10.01
N ALA A 139 -7.66 -2.41 9.07
CA ALA A 139 -8.83 -1.55 9.16
C ALA A 139 -9.69 -1.82 10.40
N LEU A 140 -9.90 -3.09 10.77
CA LEU A 140 -10.58 -3.45 12.02
C LEU A 140 -9.87 -2.87 13.25
N ALA A 141 -8.54 -2.94 13.31
CA ALA A 141 -7.78 -2.39 14.43
C ALA A 141 -7.80 -0.85 14.47
N ILE A 142 -7.81 -0.19 13.32
CA ILE A 142 -7.98 1.28 13.22
C ILE A 142 -9.37 1.69 13.73
N GLU A 143 -10.41 0.91 13.45
CA GLU A 143 -11.78 1.12 13.92
C GLU A 143 -12.02 0.64 15.37
N GLY A 144 -10.98 0.19 16.08
CA GLY A 144 -11.01 -0.14 17.51
C GLY A 144 -11.08 -1.64 17.85
N ASP A 145 -11.19 -2.54 16.87
CA ASP A 145 -11.04 -3.99 17.11
C ASP A 145 -9.55 -4.38 17.14
N HIS A 146 -8.89 -4.05 18.25
CA HIS A 146 -7.49 -4.38 18.49
C HIS A 146 -7.25 -5.90 18.61
N GLY A 147 -8.32 -6.70 18.74
CA GLY A 147 -8.25 -8.15 18.63
C GLY A 147 -7.68 -8.62 17.30
N ALA A 148 -7.72 -7.80 16.24
CA ALA A 148 -7.17 -8.10 14.92
C ALA A 148 -5.62 -8.05 14.84
N ILE A 149 -4.94 -7.38 15.77
CA ILE A 149 -3.47 -7.18 15.74
C ILE A 149 -2.69 -8.51 15.69
N PRO A 150 -2.94 -9.49 16.60
CA PRO A 150 -2.19 -10.75 16.57
C PRO A 150 -2.43 -11.56 15.28
N GLN A 151 -3.57 -11.35 14.61
CA GLN A 151 -3.91 -12.02 13.36
C GLN A 151 -3.07 -11.46 12.21
N ALA A 152 -2.94 -10.13 12.14
CA ALA A 152 -2.06 -9.45 11.20
C ALA A 152 -0.60 -9.89 11.41
N GLN A 153 -0.11 -9.88 12.64
CA GLN A 153 1.26 -10.29 12.96
C GLN A 153 1.56 -11.74 12.54
N ARG A 154 0.66 -12.69 12.83
CA ARG A 154 0.81 -14.09 12.39
C ARG A 154 0.83 -14.21 10.87
N LEU A 155 -0.02 -13.45 10.18
CA LEU A 155 -0.12 -13.51 8.73
C LEU A 155 1.12 -12.90 8.04
N ILE A 156 1.66 -11.80 8.56
CA ILE A 156 2.94 -11.23 8.11
C ILE A 156 4.05 -12.26 8.26
N ALA A 157 4.20 -12.84 9.46
CA ALA A 157 5.25 -13.82 9.74
C ALA A 157 5.18 -15.04 8.82
N ARG A 158 3.97 -15.52 8.52
CA ARG A 158 3.76 -16.72 7.70
C ARG A 158 3.96 -16.47 6.21
N ASN A 159 3.50 -15.34 5.69
CA ASN A 159 3.32 -15.18 4.24
C ASN A 159 4.24 -14.15 3.60
N LEU A 160 4.89 -13.28 4.39
CA LEU A 160 5.70 -12.19 3.86
C LEU A 160 7.21 -12.32 4.09
N LEU A 161 7.66 -13.26 4.92
CA LEU A 161 9.07 -13.36 5.34
C LEU A 161 9.88 -14.40 4.59
N ASP A 162 9.25 -15.45 4.05
CA ASP A 162 9.94 -16.55 3.38
C ASP A 162 9.14 -17.07 2.16
N PRO A 163 9.51 -16.69 0.92
CA PRO A 163 10.50 -15.65 0.61
C PRO A 163 9.98 -14.24 0.98
N PRO A 164 10.89 -13.31 1.30
CA PRO A 164 10.53 -11.92 1.53
C PRO A 164 9.74 -11.30 0.36
N ARG A 165 8.68 -10.55 0.67
CA ARG A 165 7.84 -9.86 -0.33
C ARG A 165 8.15 -8.37 -0.42
N SER A 166 7.92 -7.77 -1.60
CA SER A 166 8.19 -6.36 -1.93
C SER A 166 7.45 -5.30 -1.09
N CYS A 167 6.60 -5.71 -0.15
CA CYS A 167 5.79 -4.81 0.68
C CYS A 167 5.88 -5.17 2.17
N VAL A 168 6.82 -6.03 2.56
CA VAL A 168 6.95 -6.48 3.95
C VAL A 168 7.22 -5.29 4.90
N ALA A 169 8.03 -4.32 4.47
CA ALA A 169 8.28 -3.10 5.24
C ALA A 169 6.98 -2.31 5.48
N THR A 170 6.17 -2.11 4.43
CA THR A 170 4.87 -1.44 4.51
C THR A 170 3.94 -2.10 5.51
N TRP A 171 3.82 -3.43 5.48
CA TRP A 171 2.92 -4.15 6.39
C TRP A 171 3.40 -4.18 7.84
N TYR A 172 4.71 -4.13 8.09
CA TYR A 172 5.20 -3.86 9.45
C TYR A 172 4.95 -2.42 9.89
N GLY A 173 5.03 -1.45 8.96
CA GLY A 173 4.60 -0.07 9.19
C GLY A 173 3.15 0.00 9.65
N LEU A 174 2.24 -0.60 8.87
CA LEU A 174 0.82 -0.67 9.17
C LEU A 174 0.53 -1.45 10.47
N LEU A 175 1.29 -2.51 10.79
CA LEU A 175 1.20 -3.17 12.09
C LEU A 175 1.59 -2.20 13.24
N GLY A 176 2.63 -1.39 13.04
CA GLY A 176 3.01 -0.32 13.96
C GLY A 176 1.88 0.69 14.17
N GLU A 177 1.22 1.11 13.08
CA GLU A 177 0.04 1.99 13.14
C GLU A 177 -1.11 1.36 13.95
N MET A 178 -1.38 0.06 13.77
CA MET A 178 -2.39 -0.65 14.58
C MET A 178 -2.05 -0.61 16.08
N HIS A 179 -0.78 -0.86 16.44
CA HIS A 179 -0.32 -0.79 17.83
C HIS A 179 -0.35 0.64 18.39
N LEU A 180 -0.04 1.66 17.57
CA LEU A 180 -0.16 3.06 17.96
C LEU A 180 -1.60 3.41 18.32
N THR A 181 -2.57 3.02 17.48
CA THR A 181 -4.00 3.23 17.73
C THR A 181 -4.46 2.51 19.00
N ALA A 182 -3.93 1.31 19.26
CA ALA A 182 -4.20 0.56 20.49
C ALA A 182 -3.47 1.09 21.74
N GLY A 183 -2.66 2.15 21.62
CA GLY A 183 -1.86 2.70 22.72
C GLY A 183 -0.68 1.81 23.16
N SER A 184 -0.36 0.75 22.42
CA SER A 184 0.72 -0.20 22.70
C SER A 184 2.05 0.32 22.13
N LEU A 185 2.58 1.39 22.73
CA LEU A 185 3.67 2.19 22.14
C LEU A 185 4.99 1.41 21.94
N ASP A 186 5.30 0.46 22.81
CA ASP A 186 6.53 -0.33 22.68
C ASP A 186 6.42 -1.38 21.56
N ASP A 187 5.25 -2.01 21.41
CA ASP A 187 4.99 -2.91 20.29
C ASP A 187 4.94 -2.14 18.96
N ALA A 188 4.40 -0.91 18.96
CA ALA A 188 4.46 -0.02 17.81
C ALA A 188 5.92 0.28 17.42
N ALA A 189 6.76 0.63 18.40
CA ALA A 189 8.18 0.86 18.15
C ALA A 189 8.87 -0.39 17.56
N ALA A 190 8.63 -1.57 18.14
CA ALA A 190 9.19 -2.83 17.67
C ALA A 190 8.73 -3.17 16.25
N ALA A 191 7.46 -2.97 15.92
CA ALA A 191 6.95 -3.17 14.56
C ALA A 191 7.61 -2.21 13.56
N LEU A 192 7.79 -0.94 13.91
CA LEU A 192 8.47 0.04 13.06
C LEU A 192 9.97 -0.29 12.92
N ASP A 193 10.64 -0.80 13.96
CA ASP A 193 12.04 -1.26 13.86
C ASP A 193 12.18 -2.42 12.87
N ARG A 194 11.18 -3.31 12.82
CA ARG A 194 11.13 -4.39 11.82
C ARG A 194 10.83 -3.86 10.42
N ALA A 195 10.02 -2.82 10.30
CA ALA A 195 9.78 -2.16 9.02
C ALA A 195 11.09 -1.57 8.45
N ASP A 196 11.84 -0.84 9.28
CA ASP A 196 13.13 -0.25 8.91
C ASP A 196 14.15 -1.31 8.51
N PHE A 197 14.24 -2.41 9.30
CA PHE A 197 15.11 -3.54 8.96
C PHE A 197 14.85 -4.07 7.54
N TYR A 198 13.58 -4.27 7.18
CA TYR A 198 13.24 -4.83 5.88
C TYR A 198 13.37 -3.82 4.73
N LEU A 199 13.10 -2.56 5.01
CA LEU A 199 13.32 -1.46 4.07
C LEU A 199 14.81 -1.37 3.71
N ASP A 200 15.71 -1.49 4.69
CA ASP A 200 17.15 -1.48 4.45
C ASP A 200 17.67 -2.77 3.82
N ALA A 201 17.20 -3.93 4.28
CA ALA A 201 17.65 -5.23 3.78
C ALA A 201 17.30 -5.46 2.30
N TYR A 202 16.17 -4.91 1.82
CA TYR A 202 15.67 -5.16 0.47
C TYR A 202 15.57 -3.92 -0.42
N GLY A 203 15.87 -2.73 0.10
CA GLY A 203 15.84 -1.49 -0.69
C GLY A 203 14.45 -1.01 -1.09
N GLN A 204 13.40 -1.46 -0.40
CA GLN A 204 12.00 -1.08 -0.66
C GLN A 204 11.73 0.33 -0.09
N ARG A 205 12.04 1.38 -0.84
CA ARG A 205 12.00 2.78 -0.38
C ARG A 205 10.65 3.47 -0.62
N TYR A 206 9.77 2.89 -1.41
CA TYR A 206 8.42 3.44 -1.65
C TYR A 206 7.59 3.77 -0.39
N PRO A 207 7.68 3.03 0.75
CA PRO A 207 6.92 3.34 1.95
C PRO A 207 7.71 4.19 2.95
N GLU A 208 8.92 4.65 2.64
CA GLU A 208 9.82 5.32 3.59
C GLU A 208 9.18 6.58 4.19
N GLY A 209 8.46 7.36 3.37
CA GLY A 209 7.70 8.52 3.83
C GLY A 209 6.62 8.17 4.86
N LEU A 210 5.91 7.06 4.66
CA LEU A 210 4.92 6.54 5.61
C LEU A 210 5.58 6.11 6.92
N LEU A 211 6.70 5.40 6.86
CA LEU A 211 7.40 4.94 8.08
C LEU A 211 7.91 6.12 8.92
N LEU A 212 8.48 7.14 8.28
CA LEU A 212 8.89 8.37 8.96
C LEU A 212 7.72 9.11 9.61
N LEU A 213 6.57 9.16 8.93
CA LEU A 213 5.35 9.73 9.48
C LEU A 213 4.87 8.97 10.73
N LEU A 214 4.83 7.64 10.68
CA LEU A 214 4.44 6.80 11.81
C LEU A 214 5.41 6.94 12.99
N ARG A 215 6.72 7.12 12.73
CA ARG A 215 7.71 7.44 13.75
C ARG A 215 7.45 8.79 14.42
N ALA A 216 7.10 9.81 13.65
CA ALA A 216 6.73 11.12 14.23
C ALA A 216 5.48 10.99 15.12
N GLN A 217 4.48 10.21 14.70
CA GLN A 217 3.29 9.93 15.51
C GLN A 217 3.62 9.14 16.79
N LEU A 218 4.54 8.17 16.73
CA LEU A 218 5.01 7.45 17.91
C LEU A 218 5.70 8.40 18.92
N LEU A 219 6.58 9.29 18.45
CA LEU A 219 7.22 10.30 19.31
C LEU A 219 6.17 11.18 20.00
N ARG A 220 5.16 11.62 19.24
CA ARG A 220 4.03 12.39 19.78
C ARG A 220 3.29 11.60 20.87
N ALA A 221 2.95 10.34 20.60
CA ALA A 221 2.23 9.49 21.54
C ALA A 221 3.03 9.19 22.82
N ARG A 222 4.37 9.19 22.74
CA ARG A 222 5.28 9.07 23.90
C ARG A 222 5.42 10.36 24.71
N GLY A 223 4.83 11.46 24.26
CA GLY A 223 4.93 12.76 24.95
C GLY A 223 6.27 13.47 24.75
N GLU A 224 6.99 13.15 23.66
CA GLU A 224 8.21 13.87 23.32
C GLU A 224 7.94 15.37 23.06
N PRO A 225 8.94 16.25 23.26
CA PRO A 225 8.77 17.68 23.04
C PRO A 225 8.26 18.01 21.64
N ALA A 226 7.38 18.99 21.52
CA ALA A 226 6.77 19.41 20.24
C ALA A 226 7.82 19.73 19.16
N THR A 227 9.00 20.25 19.54
CA THR A 227 10.11 20.52 18.61
C THR A 227 10.70 19.24 18.00
N VAL A 228 10.80 18.16 18.79
CA VAL A 228 11.28 16.84 18.33
C VAL A 228 10.27 16.23 17.38
N VAL A 229 8.98 16.25 17.76
CA VAL A 229 7.89 15.73 16.92
C VAL A 229 7.80 16.50 15.60
N ARG A 230 7.88 17.84 15.65
CA ARG A 230 7.85 18.72 14.46
C ARG A 230 8.99 18.41 13.52
N SER A 231 10.22 18.28 14.03
CA SER A 231 11.39 17.94 13.21
C SER A 231 11.25 16.57 12.53
N ALA A 232 10.71 15.57 13.23
CA ALA A 232 10.46 14.25 12.65
C ALA A 232 9.38 14.30 11.53
N ALA A 233 8.27 15.01 11.77
CA ALA A 233 7.22 15.17 10.77
C ALA A 233 7.66 16.00 9.55
N GLU A 234 8.49 17.04 9.75
CA GLU A 234 9.11 17.80 8.67
C GLU A 234 10.02 16.93 7.79
N ARG A 235 10.80 16.03 8.41
CA ARG A 235 11.62 15.06 7.67
C ARG A 235 10.77 14.13 6.81
N ALA A 236 9.67 13.61 7.36
CA ALA A 236 8.71 12.79 6.61
C ALA A 236 8.12 13.56 5.42
N ARG A 237 7.70 14.82 5.64
CA ARG A 237 7.18 15.70 4.59
C ARG A 237 8.19 15.95 3.48
N GLN A 238 9.42 16.34 3.85
CA GLN A 238 10.48 16.68 2.92
C GLN A 238 10.86 15.48 2.05
N LEU A 239 11.18 14.33 2.67
CA LEU A 239 11.53 13.12 1.94
C LEU A 239 10.43 12.72 0.94
N SER A 240 9.17 12.75 1.40
CA SER A 240 8.02 12.37 0.59
C SER A 240 7.82 13.32 -0.58
N ALA A 241 7.98 14.63 -0.39
CA ALA A 241 7.86 15.63 -1.44
C ALA A 241 8.98 15.50 -2.49
N GLU A 242 10.24 15.30 -2.05
CA GLU A 242 11.40 15.13 -2.93
C GLU A 242 11.27 13.91 -3.84
N HIS A 243 10.73 12.81 -3.32
CA HIS A 243 10.54 11.56 -4.07
C HIS A 243 9.20 11.47 -4.83
N GLY A 244 8.33 12.48 -4.71
CA GLY A 244 7.03 12.53 -5.38
C GLY A 244 5.92 11.72 -4.70
N ALA A 245 6.15 11.22 -3.48
CA ALA A 245 5.15 10.56 -2.65
C ALA A 245 4.25 11.58 -1.94
N HIS A 246 3.60 12.47 -2.70
CA HIS A 246 2.86 13.61 -2.13
C HIS A 246 1.70 13.22 -1.21
N LEU A 247 1.18 11.99 -1.31
CA LEU A 247 0.24 11.43 -0.34
C LEU A 247 0.80 11.52 1.08
N PHE A 248 2.02 11.06 1.29
CA PHE A 248 2.66 11.07 2.61
C PHE A 248 3.11 12.46 3.02
N ALA A 249 3.49 13.31 2.05
CA ALA A 249 3.79 14.72 2.34
C ALA A 249 2.56 15.45 2.91
N ARG A 250 1.39 15.27 2.31
CA ARG A 250 0.13 15.86 2.79
C ARG A 250 -0.27 15.33 4.18
N ARG A 251 -0.18 14.00 4.40
CA ARG A 251 -0.43 13.41 5.72
C ARG A 251 0.53 13.94 6.79
N ALA A 252 1.79 14.21 6.44
CA ALA A 252 2.74 14.84 7.35
C ALA A 252 2.39 16.31 7.64
N GLU A 253 1.88 17.06 6.66
CA GLU A 253 1.38 18.43 6.86
C GLU A 253 0.18 18.48 7.82
N GLU A 254 -0.74 17.51 7.73
CA GLU A 254 -1.85 17.36 8.67
C GLU A 254 -1.34 17.16 10.10
N VAL A 255 -0.37 16.26 10.31
CA VAL A 255 0.27 16.07 11.62
C VAL A 255 0.95 17.35 12.10
N LEU A 256 1.66 18.07 11.22
CA LEU A 256 2.32 19.33 11.56
C LEU A 256 1.34 20.40 12.01
N ALA A 257 0.16 20.48 11.39
CA ALA A 257 -0.89 21.42 11.74
C ALA A 257 -1.49 21.16 13.14
N GLU A 258 -1.43 19.92 13.62
CA GLU A 258 -1.90 19.53 14.95
C GLU A 258 -0.88 19.78 16.07
N ILE A 259 0.41 19.96 15.74
CA ILE A 259 1.48 20.20 16.71
C ILE A 259 1.49 21.67 17.13
N ARG A 260 0.90 21.93 18.30
CA ARG A 260 0.91 23.25 18.96
C ARG A 260 2.33 23.75 19.27
#